data_AF-A0A368TRC6-F1
#
_entry.id   AF-A0A368TRC6-F1
#
_cell.length_a   1.000
_cell.length_b   1.000
_cell.length_c   1.000
_cell.angle_alpha   90.00
_cell.angle_beta   90.00
_cell.angle_gamma   90.00
#
_symmetry.space_group_name_H-M   'P 1'
#
loop_
_entity.id
_entity.type
_entity.pdbx_description
1 polymer ?
#
loop_
_entity_poly.entity_id
_entity_poly.type
_entity_poly.pdbx_seq_one_letter_code
_entity_poly.pdbx_strand_id
1 'polypeptide(L)'
;MKIVTLNAPSTVYCQWAESTDRRRHDLWLYVDGWEVAPSYSIAWLEGESLADAIEVEHLEPGEGPGWYVVDGCGDVCPDLEPLSHSGPFDTFAWGAIKSKWQALREAGAPPATPLREFRLPTGVFQAEDCRDGVLINPVLPEHFDDTPNNARSPLVIDRWWGRPFIVARPLEDSLEDVDSYASRLSLHGSKPSMTPEEWVAGQEELRRRRRQRYPSGTAYEVRCLDGGAWDRSTWWGDADNLEAALEIAKTGPCWRQQGGLLS
;
A
#
# COMPACT_ATOMS: atom_id res chain seq x y z
N MET A 1 20.50 21.57 -22.84
CA MET A 1 20.43 20.64 -21.70
C MET A 1 21.77 20.68 -20.97
N LYS A 2 21.80 21.08 -19.70
CA LYS A 2 23.03 21.15 -18.91
C LYS A 2 23.15 19.84 -18.14
N ILE A 3 24.07 18.98 -18.56
CA ILE A 3 24.39 17.75 -17.83
C ILE A 3 25.28 18.17 -16.65
N VAL A 4 24.81 17.93 -15.44
CA VAL A 4 25.58 18.17 -14.21
C VAL A 4 26.01 16.81 -13.67
N THR A 5 27.32 16.58 -13.64
CA THR A 5 27.90 15.40 -12.99
C THR A 5 28.05 15.69 -11.51
N LEU A 6 27.43 14.85 -10.67
CA LEU A 6 27.53 14.97 -9.21
C LEU A 6 28.89 14.41 -8.78
N ASN A 7 29.60 15.13 -7.90
CA ASN A 7 30.94 14.76 -7.44
C ASN A 7 30.95 13.80 -6.23
N ALA A 8 29.76 13.45 -5.73
CA ALA A 8 29.55 12.52 -4.62
C ALA A 8 28.30 11.66 -4.91
N PRO A 9 28.18 10.47 -4.28
CA PRO A 9 26.94 9.69 -4.35
C PRO A 9 25.78 10.52 -3.80
N SER A 10 24.73 10.67 -4.58
CA SER A 10 23.49 11.31 -4.15
C SER A 10 22.50 10.28 -3.62
N THR A 11 21.71 10.68 -2.63
CA THR A 11 20.59 9.88 -2.13
C THR A 11 19.39 10.12 -3.04
N VAL A 12 18.87 9.07 -3.66
CA VAL A 12 17.63 9.13 -4.44
C VAL A 12 16.56 8.32 -3.73
N TYR A 13 15.37 8.89 -3.57
CA TYR A 13 14.20 8.17 -3.08
C TYR A 13 12.92 8.69 -3.73
N CYS A 14 11.88 7.86 -3.71
CA CYS A 14 10.54 8.23 -4.17
C CYS A 14 9.55 8.32 -3.00
N GLN A 15 8.45 9.04 -3.23
CA GLN A 15 7.26 9.00 -2.40
C GLN A 15 6.02 9.01 -3.29
N TRP A 16 5.00 8.27 -2.88
CA TRP A 16 3.69 8.30 -3.50
C TRP A 16 2.73 9.13 -2.67
N ALA A 17 1.98 10.01 -3.34
CA ALA A 17 0.83 10.70 -2.76
C ALA A 17 -0.45 10.09 -3.33
N GLU A 18 -1.38 9.68 -2.46
CA GLU A 18 -2.67 9.13 -2.86
C GLU A 18 -3.75 10.23 -2.79
N SER A 19 -4.54 10.34 -3.85
CA SER A 19 -5.66 11.27 -3.91
C SER A 19 -6.75 10.90 -2.92
N THR A 20 -7.56 11.89 -2.53
CA THR A 20 -8.65 11.73 -1.56
C THR A 20 -9.68 10.68 -1.98
N ASP A 21 -9.97 10.58 -3.28
CA ASP A 21 -10.88 9.57 -3.86
C ASP A 21 -10.20 8.23 -4.13
N ARG A 22 -8.90 8.12 -3.82
CA ARG A 22 -8.08 6.93 -3.99
C ARG A 22 -7.96 6.46 -5.44
N ARG A 23 -8.25 7.33 -6.40
CA ARG A 23 -8.20 7.04 -7.85
C ARG A 23 -6.92 7.50 -8.52
N ARG A 24 -6.03 8.19 -7.81
CA ARG A 24 -4.77 8.69 -8.37
C ARG A 24 -3.64 8.56 -7.36
N HIS A 25 -2.49 8.11 -7.85
CA HIS A 25 -1.24 8.04 -7.11
C HIS A 25 -0.17 8.84 -7.84
N ASP A 26 0.32 9.91 -7.24
CA ASP A 26 1.33 10.78 -7.83
C ASP A 26 2.73 10.40 -7.32
N LEU A 27 3.67 10.22 -8.24
CA LEU A 27 5.07 9.91 -7.92
C LEU A 27 5.86 11.21 -7.73
N TRP A 28 6.47 11.34 -6.56
CA TRP A 28 7.43 12.39 -6.25
C TRP A 28 8.82 11.79 -6.12
N LEU A 29 9.79 12.36 -6.82
CA LEU A 29 11.18 11.93 -6.79
C LEU A 29 12.03 12.95 -6.06
N TYR A 30 12.98 12.47 -5.27
CA TYR A 30 13.87 13.32 -4.50
C TYR A 30 15.33 12.95 -4.75
N VAL A 31 16.17 13.97 -4.91
CA VAL A 31 17.63 13.84 -5.01
C VAL A 31 18.25 14.71 -3.94
N ASP A 32 18.96 14.10 -3.00
CA ASP A 32 19.57 14.78 -1.84
C ASP A 32 18.56 15.63 -1.04
N GLY A 33 17.33 15.14 -0.94
CA GLY A 33 16.21 15.79 -0.26
C GLY A 33 15.52 16.90 -1.06
N TRP A 34 16.00 17.21 -2.26
CA TRP A 34 15.34 18.14 -3.17
C TRP A 34 14.37 17.42 -4.07
N GLU A 35 13.15 17.94 -4.12
CA GLU A 35 12.13 17.47 -5.03
C GLU A 35 12.55 17.73 -6.48
N VAL A 36 12.46 16.69 -7.29
CA VAL A 36 12.56 16.74 -8.74
C VAL A 36 11.14 16.58 -9.25
N ALA A 37 10.67 17.57 -10.03
CA ALA A 37 9.27 17.74 -10.42
C ALA A 37 8.54 16.42 -10.76
N PRO A 38 7.25 16.29 -10.41
CA PRO A 38 6.49 15.07 -10.64
C PRO A 38 6.46 14.78 -12.14
N SER A 39 6.81 13.56 -12.50
CA SER A 39 6.90 13.16 -13.91
C SER A 39 5.75 12.22 -14.30
N TYR A 40 5.18 11.49 -13.34
CA TYR A 40 4.21 10.42 -13.60
C TYR A 40 3.23 10.23 -12.44
N SER A 41 2.04 9.77 -12.80
CA SER A 41 0.97 9.34 -11.90
C SER A 41 0.45 7.97 -12.33
N ILE A 42 -0.25 7.28 -11.45
CA ILE A 42 -1.05 6.10 -11.79
C ILE A 42 -2.50 6.43 -11.46
N ALA A 43 -3.41 6.32 -12.41
CA ALA A 43 -4.81 6.70 -12.27
C ALA A 43 -5.76 5.55 -12.59
N TRP A 44 -6.84 5.44 -11.84
CA TRP A 44 -7.96 4.56 -12.15
C TRP A 44 -8.85 5.23 -13.18
N LEU A 45 -8.95 4.65 -14.37
CA LEU A 45 -9.81 5.14 -15.44
C LEU A 45 -11.03 4.25 -15.58
N GLU A 46 -12.20 4.88 -15.68
CA GLU A 46 -13.47 4.24 -15.97
C GLU A 46 -14.46 5.24 -16.58
N GLY A 47 -15.52 4.76 -17.22
CA GLY A 47 -16.57 5.61 -17.76
C GLY A 47 -16.02 6.64 -18.75
N GLU A 48 -16.32 7.92 -18.53
CA GLU A 48 -15.91 9.03 -19.39
C GLU A 48 -14.38 9.18 -19.46
N SER A 49 -13.68 9.09 -18.33
CA SER A 49 -12.21 9.18 -18.30
C SER A 49 -11.50 8.08 -19.09
N LEU A 50 -12.08 6.88 -19.14
CA LEU A 50 -11.55 5.79 -19.97
C LEU A 50 -11.91 5.99 -21.45
N ALA A 51 -13.11 6.49 -21.73
CA ALA A 51 -13.53 6.78 -23.10
C ALA A 51 -12.65 7.87 -23.73
N ASP A 52 -12.36 8.94 -23.00
CA ASP A 52 -11.47 10.01 -23.43
C ASP A 52 -10.06 9.48 -23.72
N ALA A 53 -9.52 8.64 -22.84
CA ALA A 53 -8.20 8.07 -23.03
C ALA A 53 -8.12 7.08 -24.23
N ILE A 54 -9.20 6.34 -24.51
CA ILE A 54 -9.30 5.51 -25.73
C ILE A 54 -9.38 6.37 -26.99
N GLU A 55 -10.13 7.47 -26.97
CA GLU A 55 -10.32 8.33 -28.15
C GLU A 55 -9.09 9.19 -28.45
N VAL A 56 -8.42 9.70 -27.42
CA VAL A 56 -7.41 10.76 -27.53
C VAL A 56 -5.98 10.26 -27.25
N GLU A 57 -5.81 9.25 -26.40
CA GLU A 57 -4.51 8.91 -25.79
C GLU A 57 -4.00 7.52 -26.19
N HIS A 58 -4.44 7.02 -27.35
CA HIS A 58 -3.93 5.79 -27.98
C HIS A 58 -4.13 4.49 -27.18
N LEU A 59 -5.06 4.44 -26.22
CA LEU A 59 -5.49 3.17 -25.63
C LEU A 59 -6.25 2.33 -26.67
N GLU A 60 -5.99 1.02 -26.69
CA GLU A 60 -6.62 0.10 -27.65
C GLU A 60 -8.14 0.00 -27.42
N PRO A 61 -8.96 0.05 -28.48
CA PRO A 61 -10.40 -0.15 -28.36
C PRO A 61 -10.74 -1.50 -27.74
N GLY A 62 -11.41 -1.49 -26.57
CA GLY A 62 -11.81 -2.70 -25.84
C GLY A 62 -11.17 -2.84 -24.46
N GLU A 63 -10.27 -1.93 -24.08
CA GLU A 63 -9.76 -1.81 -22.72
C GLU A 63 -10.90 -1.49 -21.72
N GLY A 64 -10.82 -2.13 -20.54
CA GLY A 64 -11.82 -2.00 -19.48
C GLY A 64 -11.39 -1.04 -18.36
N PRO A 65 -12.25 -0.80 -17.36
CA PRO A 65 -11.87 -0.07 -16.16
C PRO A 65 -10.60 -0.65 -15.52
N GLY A 66 -9.66 0.22 -15.15
CA GLY A 66 -8.34 -0.24 -14.72
C GLY A 66 -7.41 0.87 -14.26
N TRP A 67 -6.24 0.45 -13.77
CA TRP A 67 -5.14 1.34 -13.42
C TRP A 67 -4.24 1.57 -14.64
N TYR A 68 -3.97 2.83 -14.95
CA TYR A 68 -3.14 3.27 -16.06
C TYR A 68 -2.06 4.22 -15.59
N VAL A 69 -0.89 4.17 -16.22
CA VAL A 69 0.17 5.16 -15.98
C VAL A 69 -0.14 6.39 -16.80
N VAL A 70 -0.04 7.55 -16.18
CA VAL A 70 -0.35 8.86 -16.77
C VAL A 70 0.87 9.75 -16.61
N ASP A 71 1.27 10.45 -17.65
CA ASP A 71 2.41 11.36 -17.59
C ASP A 71 2.05 12.73 -16.96
N GLY A 72 3.03 13.63 -16.88
CA GLY A 72 2.83 14.98 -16.35
C GLY A 72 1.91 15.88 -17.18
N CYS A 73 1.59 15.50 -18.42
CA CYS A 73 0.64 16.18 -19.30
C CYS A 73 -0.79 15.66 -19.15
N GLY A 74 -0.95 14.47 -18.55
CA GLY A 74 -2.24 13.81 -18.41
C GLY A 74 -2.46 12.68 -19.41
N ASP A 75 -1.48 12.41 -20.28
CA ASP A 75 -1.59 11.39 -21.32
C ASP A 75 -1.32 9.99 -20.75
N VAL A 76 -2.15 9.02 -21.09
CA VAL A 76 -1.96 7.62 -20.74
C VAL A 76 -0.75 7.05 -21.47
N CYS A 77 0.11 6.38 -20.70
CA CYS A 77 1.22 5.57 -21.19
C CYS A 77 0.77 4.10 -21.28
N PRO A 78 0.43 3.58 -22.48
CA PRO A 78 -0.11 2.23 -22.64
C PRO A 78 0.93 1.15 -22.32
N ASP A 79 2.21 1.44 -22.58
CA ASP A 79 3.31 0.50 -22.37
C ASP A 79 4.34 1.03 -21.36
N LEU A 80 4.66 0.20 -20.37
CA LEU A 80 5.80 0.39 -19.47
C LEU A 80 7.11 -0.12 -20.10
N GLU A 81 7.33 0.19 -21.37
CA GLU A 81 8.60 -0.13 -22.01
C GLU A 81 9.72 0.77 -21.48
N PRO A 82 10.94 0.25 -21.27
CA PRO A 82 12.05 1.07 -20.85
C PRO A 82 12.27 2.19 -21.89
N LEU A 83 12.27 3.45 -21.44
CA LEU A 83 12.63 4.56 -22.30
C LEU A 83 14.01 4.27 -22.91
N SER A 84 14.06 4.13 -24.23
CA SER A 84 15.32 3.94 -24.96
C SER A 84 16.18 5.18 -24.66
N HIS A 85 17.34 4.98 -24.03
CA HIS A 85 18.25 6.02 -23.52
C HIS A 85 17.99 6.59 -22.11
N SER A 86 17.26 5.88 -21.26
CA SER A 86 17.08 6.24 -19.83
C SER A 86 18.38 6.19 -19.03
N GLY A 87 18.60 7.22 -18.20
CA GLY A 87 19.68 7.22 -17.21
C GLY A 87 19.34 6.34 -15.99
N PRO A 88 20.27 6.19 -15.03
CA PRO A 88 20.00 5.47 -13.78
C PRO A 88 18.81 6.02 -12.99
N PHE A 89 18.58 7.34 -13.05
CA PHE A 89 17.45 8.01 -12.38
C PHE A 89 16.10 7.63 -13.01
N ASP A 90 16.01 7.66 -14.34
CA ASP A 90 14.80 7.24 -15.06
C ASP A 90 14.52 5.75 -14.82
N THR A 91 15.58 4.93 -14.84
CA THR A 91 15.48 3.49 -14.53
C THR A 91 14.91 3.26 -13.13
N PHE A 92 15.38 4.02 -12.14
CA PHE A 92 14.86 3.98 -10.78
C PHE A 92 13.38 4.38 -10.72
N ALA A 93 13.01 5.50 -11.35
CA ALA A 93 11.64 5.99 -11.38
C ALA A 93 10.68 4.99 -12.04
N TRP A 94 11.05 4.45 -13.21
CA TRP A 94 10.25 3.44 -13.91
C TRP A 94 10.12 2.13 -13.12
N GLY A 95 11.16 1.74 -12.38
CA GLY A 95 11.08 0.62 -11.43
C GLY A 95 9.98 0.84 -10.39
N ALA A 96 9.97 2.02 -9.75
CA ALA A 96 8.95 2.39 -8.76
C ALA A 96 7.53 2.41 -9.36
N ILE A 97 7.36 3.02 -10.53
CA ILE A 97 6.08 3.07 -11.26
C ILE A 97 5.58 1.66 -11.54
N LYS A 98 6.43 0.80 -12.12
CA LYS A 98 6.05 -0.56 -12.49
C LYS A 98 5.64 -1.39 -11.29
N SER A 99 6.40 -1.33 -10.19
CA SER A 99 6.06 -2.02 -8.96
C SER A 99 4.74 -1.53 -8.36
N LYS A 100 4.52 -0.20 -8.29
CA LYS A 100 3.27 0.36 -7.76
C LYS A 100 2.07 0.02 -8.65
N TRP A 101 2.22 0.13 -9.97
CA TRP A 101 1.17 -0.18 -10.93
C TRP A 101 0.74 -1.64 -10.89
N GLN A 102 1.70 -2.58 -10.81
CA GLN A 102 1.41 -4.00 -10.62
C GLN A 102 0.63 -4.25 -9.34
N ALA A 103 1.08 -3.69 -8.20
CA ALA A 103 0.40 -3.83 -6.93
C ALA A 103 -1.04 -3.28 -6.96
N LEU A 104 -1.28 -2.15 -7.64
CA LEU A 104 -2.63 -1.59 -7.79
C LEU A 104 -3.52 -2.45 -8.69
N ARG A 105 -2.98 -3.01 -9.78
CA ARG A 105 -3.73 -3.94 -10.64
C ARG A 105 -4.11 -5.22 -9.91
N GLU A 106 -3.21 -5.76 -9.10
CA GLU A 106 -3.48 -6.91 -8.24
C GLU A 106 -4.55 -6.59 -7.17
N ALA A 107 -4.53 -5.37 -6.62
CA ALA A 107 -5.53 -4.92 -5.65
C ALA A 107 -6.92 -4.69 -6.28
N GLY A 108 -6.99 -4.46 -7.59
CA GLY A 108 -8.25 -4.25 -8.32
C GLY A 108 -8.76 -2.81 -8.21
N ALA A 109 -10.08 -2.64 -8.16
CA ALA A 109 -10.71 -1.33 -8.12
C ALA A 109 -10.31 -0.52 -6.87
N PRO A 110 -10.17 0.81 -6.98
CA PRO A 110 -9.84 1.65 -5.85
C PRO A 110 -10.91 1.53 -4.76
N PRO A 111 -10.53 1.59 -3.47
CA PRO A 111 -11.50 1.52 -2.38
C PRO A 111 -12.50 2.67 -2.45
N ALA A 112 -13.78 2.36 -2.26
CA ALA A 112 -14.87 3.34 -2.36
C ALA A 112 -14.89 4.36 -1.21
N THR A 113 -14.25 4.04 -0.08
CA THR A 113 -14.18 4.95 1.07
C THR A 113 -13.11 6.01 0.83
N PRO A 114 -13.47 7.30 0.80
CA PRO A 114 -12.50 8.36 0.57
C PRO A 114 -11.60 8.55 1.79
N LEU A 115 -10.38 8.99 1.52
CA LEU A 115 -9.44 9.42 2.54
C LEU A 115 -9.83 10.79 3.10
N ARG A 116 -9.37 11.07 4.32
CA ARG A 116 -9.51 12.35 5.01
C ARG A 116 -8.19 12.73 5.64
N GLU A 117 -7.94 14.04 5.70
CA GLU A 117 -6.78 14.59 6.38
C GLU A 117 -7.03 14.69 7.89
N PHE A 118 -6.11 14.13 8.68
CA PHE A 118 -6.10 14.23 10.13
C PHE A 118 -4.80 14.85 10.62
N ARG A 119 -4.90 15.88 11.46
CA ARG A 119 -3.76 16.55 12.09
C ARG A 119 -3.55 16.00 13.49
N LEU A 120 -2.45 15.27 13.67
CA LEU A 120 -2.02 14.74 14.95
C LEU A 120 -0.72 15.45 15.40
N PRO A 121 -0.30 15.34 16.67
CA PRO A 121 0.86 16.08 17.17
C PRO A 121 2.16 15.88 16.37
N THR A 122 2.34 14.72 15.74
CA THR A 122 3.55 14.37 14.97
C THR A 122 3.42 14.68 13.46
N GLY A 123 2.29 15.24 13.02
CA GLY A 123 2.11 15.64 11.62
C GLY A 123 0.71 15.41 11.06
N VAL A 124 0.65 15.46 9.74
CA VAL A 124 -0.56 15.29 8.94
C VAL A 124 -0.60 13.87 8.39
N PHE A 125 -1.77 13.23 8.49
CA PHE A 125 -2.02 11.86 8.07
C PHE A 125 -3.23 11.81 7.16
N GLN A 126 -3.22 10.91 6.18
CA GLN A 126 -4.41 10.53 5.42
C GLN A 126 -4.89 9.18 5.92
N ALA A 127 -6.18 9.06 6.20
CA ALA A 127 -6.83 7.82 6.63
C ALA A 127 -8.32 7.86 6.29
N GLU A 128 -9.00 6.71 6.33
CA GLU A 128 -10.46 6.69 6.13
C GLU A 128 -11.20 7.32 7.33
N ASP A 129 -10.71 7.08 8.55
CA ASP A 129 -11.24 7.69 9.78
C ASP A 129 -10.14 7.82 10.86
N CYS A 130 -10.42 8.59 11.91
CA CYS A 130 -9.57 8.72 13.08
C CYS A 130 -10.42 8.82 14.35
N ARG A 131 -10.22 7.89 15.29
CA ARG A 131 -10.97 7.81 16.57
C ARG A 131 -10.01 7.84 17.73
N ASP A 132 -10.20 8.79 18.66
CA ASP A 132 -9.34 8.97 19.83
C ASP A 132 -7.83 9.04 19.49
N GLY A 133 -7.48 9.58 18.32
CA GLY A 133 -6.09 9.67 17.83
C GLY A 133 -5.53 8.40 17.18
N VAL A 134 -6.35 7.34 17.06
CA VAL A 134 -6.04 6.10 16.34
C VAL A 134 -6.56 6.21 14.91
N LEU A 135 -5.66 6.09 13.94
CA LEU A 135 -5.99 6.14 12.51
C LEU A 135 -6.58 4.80 12.06
N ILE A 136 -7.62 4.84 11.23
CA ILE A 136 -8.31 3.68 10.66
C ILE A 136 -8.08 3.68 9.15
N ASN A 137 -7.51 2.58 8.65
CA ASN A 137 -7.03 2.43 7.28
C ASN A 137 -6.18 3.63 6.82
N PRO A 138 -5.10 3.98 7.55
CA PRO A 138 -4.24 5.07 7.12
C PRO A 138 -3.48 4.73 5.83
N VAL A 139 -3.15 5.76 5.07
CA VAL A 139 -2.11 5.69 4.04
C VAL A 139 -0.76 5.52 4.75
N LEU A 140 -0.15 4.36 4.57
CA LEU A 140 1.16 4.06 5.11
C LEU A 140 2.25 4.52 4.14
N PRO A 141 3.45 4.92 4.65
CA PRO A 141 4.61 5.12 3.80
C PRO A 141 4.92 3.91 2.90
N GLU A 142 5.55 4.14 1.77
CA GLU A 142 6.00 3.05 0.91
C GLU A 142 6.98 2.12 1.67
N HIS A 143 6.87 0.81 1.45
CA HIS A 143 7.63 -0.23 2.15
C HIS A 143 7.53 -0.18 3.68
N PHE A 144 6.44 0.40 4.23
CA PHE A 144 6.29 0.54 5.68
C PHE A 144 6.39 -0.78 6.43
N ASP A 145 5.94 -1.89 5.86
CA ASP A 145 6.00 -3.22 6.47
C ASP A 145 7.12 -4.12 5.92
N ASP A 146 8.08 -3.57 5.17
CA ASP A 146 9.23 -4.30 4.61
C ASP A 146 10.58 -3.60 4.86
N THR A 147 10.58 -2.46 5.56
CA THR A 147 11.78 -1.65 5.81
C THR A 147 12.35 -1.92 7.21
N PRO A 148 13.59 -2.42 7.35
CA PRO A 148 14.26 -2.57 8.64
C PRO A 148 14.24 -1.27 9.46
N ASN A 149 13.99 -1.36 10.77
CA ASN A 149 13.81 -0.18 11.64
C ASN A 149 15.01 0.79 11.61
N ASN A 150 16.22 0.26 11.47
CA ASN A 150 17.46 1.05 11.37
C ASN A 150 17.68 1.70 9.99
N ALA A 151 16.93 1.28 8.97
CA ALA A 151 16.97 1.85 7.62
C ALA A 151 15.85 2.85 7.36
N ARG A 152 14.91 3.04 8.31
CA ARG A 152 13.80 3.98 8.18
C ARG A 152 14.27 5.42 8.29
N SER A 153 13.60 6.32 7.58
CA SER A 153 13.86 7.75 7.70
C SER A 153 13.46 8.27 9.09
N PRO A 154 14.15 9.29 9.63
CA PRO A 154 13.78 9.91 10.91
C PRO A 154 12.34 10.41 10.95
N LEU A 155 11.83 10.89 9.81
CA LEU A 155 10.45 11.37 9.67
C LEU A 155 9.42 10.24 9.87
N VAL A 156 9.69 9.04 9.33
CA VAL A 156 8.82 7.88 9.52
C VAL A 156 8.83 7.45 10.99
N ILE A 157 10.02 7.41 11.61
CA ILE A 157 10.14 7.07 13.04
C ILE A 157 9.37 8.08 13.90
N ASP A 158 9.58 9.38 13.72
CA ASP A 158 8.89 10.43 14.49
C ASP A 158 7.36 10.35 14.36
N ARG A 159 6.86 10.06 13.16
CA ARG A 159 5.42 10.01 12.89
C ARG A 159 4.72 8.75 13.40
N TRP A 160 5.38 7.61 13.27
CA TRP A 160 4.73 6.29 13.39
C TRP A 160 5.21 5.48 14.59
N TRP A 161 6.37 5.80 15.18
CA TRP A 161 6.90 4.99 16.27
C TRP A 161 6.00 5.02 17.50
N GLY A 162 5.60 3.85 17.98
CA GLY A 162 4.70 3.69 19.11
C GLY A 162 3.26 4.14 18.87
N ARG A 163 2.89 4.48 17.63
CA ARG A 163 1.54 4.89 17.24
C ARG A 163 0.73 3.68 16.75
N PRO A 164 -0.30 3.24 17.50
CA PRO A 164 -1.21 2.21 17.00
C PRO A 164 -2.10 2.77 15.89
N PHE A 165 -2.41 1.92 14.93
CA PHE A 165 -3.39 2.16 13.87
C PHE A 165 -4.17 0.87 13.60
N ILE A 166 -5.32 1.02 12.95
CA ILE A 166 -6.24 -0.08 12.64
C ILE A 166 -6.29 -0.29 11.14
N VAL A 167 -6.21 -1.55 10.71
CA VAL A 167 -6.47 -1.97 9.34
C VAL A 167 -7.73 -2.85 9.35
N ALA A 168 -8.81 -2.38 8.72
CA ALA A 168 -10.02 -3.15 8.54
C ALA A 168 -9.89 -4.02 7.28
N ARG A 169 -10.00 -5.34 7.45
CA ARG A 169 -9.95 -6.31 6.37
C ARG A 169 -11.31 -7.00 6.22
N PRO A 170 -12.08 -6.70 5.16
CA PRO A 170 -13.25 -7.49 4.82
C PRO A 170 -12.86 -8.96 4.64
N LEU A 171 -13.69 -9.88 5.13
CA LEU A 171 -13.35 -11.30 5.07
C LEU A 171 -13.27 -11.83 3.64
N GLU A 172 -14.09 -11.29 2.74
CA GLU A 172 -14.18 -11.79 1.37
C GLU A 172 -12.95 -11.41 0.52
N ASP A 173 -12.27 -10.30 0.84
CA ASP A 173 -11.04 -9.87 0.18
C ASP A 173 -9.83 -10.75 0.55
N SER A 174 -9.99 -11.63 1.54
CA SER A 174 -8.90 -12.47 2.06
C SER A 174 -8.83 -13.88 1.46
N LEU A 175 -9.67 -14.16 0.46
CA LEU A 175 -9.74 -15.47 -0.20
C LEU A 175 -9.01 -15.41 -1.54
N GLU A 176 -7.99 -16.25 -1.69
CA GLU A 176 -7.20 -16.42 -2.92
C GLU A 176 -7.85 -17.52 -3.77
N ASP A 177 -8.16 -17.23 -5.04
CA ASP A 177 -8.63 -18.26 -5.96
C ASP A 177 -7.49 -19.24 -6.32
N VAL A 178 -7.84 -20.39 -6.89
CA VAL A 178 -6.88 -21.47 -7.16
C VAL A 178 -5.83 -21.10 -8.20
N ASP A 179 -6.19 -20.26 -9.17
CA ASP A 179 -5.30 -19.85 -10.25
C ASP A 179 -4.29 -18.82 -9.73
N SER A 180 -4.73 -17.90 -8.87
CA SER A 180 -3.87 -16.98 -8.13
C SER A 180 -2.88 -17.73 -7.24
N TYR A 181 -3.35 -18.73 -6.49
CA TYR A 181 -2.50 -19.60 -5.66
C TYR A 181 -1.42 -20.33 -6.48
N ALA A 182 -1.81 -20.95 -7.59
CA ALA A 182 -0.89 -21.66 -8.48
C ALA A 182 0.12 -20.72 -9.15
N SER A 183 -0.32 -19.52 -9.54
CA SER A 183 0.53 -18.50 -10.15
C SER A 183 1.59 -18.01 -9.16
N ARG A 184 1.20 -17.71 -7.91
CA ARG A 184 2.11 -17.29 -6.85
C ARG A 184 3.19 -18.34 -6.55
N LEU A 185 2.83 -19.62 -6.51
CA LEU A 185 3.82 -20.68 -6.30
C LEU A 185 4.79 -20.78 -7.48
N SER A 186 4.30 -20.62 -8.71
CA SER A 186 5.11 -20.68 -9.92
C SER A 186 6.15 -19.57 -9.97
N LEU A 187 5.83 -18.36 -9.49
CA LEU A 187 6.79 -17.25 -9.36
C LEU A 187 8.00 -17.61 -8.48
N HIS A 188 7.81 -18.50 -7.50
CA HIS A 188 8.87 -19.00 -6.63
C HIS A 188 9.42 -20.38 -7.04
N GLY A 189 9.16 -20.81 -8.28
CA GLY A 189 9.61 -22.10 -8.81
C GLY A 189 9.00 -23.32 -8.10
N SER A 190 7.90 -23.11 -7.37
CA SER A 190 7.20 -24.13 -6.60
C SER A 190 5.91 -24.55 -7.29
N LYS A 191 5.37 -25.72 -6.94
CA LYS A 191 4.08 -26.20 -7.44
C LYS A 191 3.11 -26.39 -6.26
N PRO A 192 1.79 -26.28 -6.51
CA PRO A 192 0.76 -26.65 -5.53
C PRO A 192 1.03 -28.02 -4.92
N SER A 193 1.02 -28.10 -3.59
CA SER A 193 1.19 -29.35 -2.87
C SER A 193 -0.14 -30.10 -2.63
N MET A 194 -1.26 -29.50 -3.01
CA MET A 194 -2.62 -30.02 -2.83
C MET A 194 -3.43 -29.87 -4.12
N THR A 195 -4.49 -30.67 -4.28
CA THR A 195 -5.37 -30.58 -5.45
C THR A 195 -6.21 -29.31 -5.42
N PRO A 196 -6.77 -28.86 -6.56
CA PRO A 196 -7.73 -27.75 -6.58
C PRO A 196 -8.90 -27.95 -5.61
N GLU A 197 -9.44 -29.17 -5.50
CA GLU A 197 -10.54 -29.50 -4.59
C GLU A 197 -10.12 -29.39 -3.12
N GLU A 198 -8.92 -29.85 -2.77
CA GLU A 198 -8.36 -29.72 -1.42
C GLU A 198 -8.10 -28.25 -1.06
N TRP A 199 -7.61 -27.45 -2.02
CA TRP A 199 -7.43 -26.01 -1.84
C TRP A 199 -8.77 -25.31 -1.58
N VAL A 200 -9.77 -25.58 -2.41
CA VAL A 200 -11.13 -25.00 -2.28
C VAL A 200 -11.75 -25.41 -0.94
N ALA A 201 -11.66 -26.67 -0.54
CA ALA A 201 -12.12 -27.12 0.77
C ALA A 201 -11.38 -26.40 1.93
N GLY A 202 -10.07 -26.18 1.79
CA GLY A 202 -9.26 -25.41 2.74
C GLY A 202 -9.68 -23.94 2.82
N GLN A 203 -9.99 -23.30 1.70
CA GLN A 203 -10.50 -21.93 1.65
C GLN A 203 -11.88 -21.80 2.28
N GLU A 204 -12.79 -22.75 2.03
CA GLU A 204 -14.12 -22.75 2.66
C GLU A 204 -14.03 -22.98 4.18
N GLU A 205 -13.14 -23.86 4.64
CA GLU A 205 -12.89 -24.04 6.07
C GLU A 205 -12.26 -22.79 6.71
N LEU A 206 -11.30 -22.15 6.04
CA LEU A 206 -10.73 -20.87 6.45
C LEU A 206 -11.82 -19.80 6.55
N ARG A 207 -12.69 -19.71 5.54
CA ARG A 207 -13.83 -18.79 5.50
C ARG A 207 -14.80 -19.05 6.64
N ARG A 208 -15.15 -20.32 6.90
CA ARG A 208 -16.01 -20.73 8.02
C ARG A 208 -15.41 -20.30 9.35
N ARG A 209 -14.13 -20.60 9.60
CA ARG A 209 -13.42 -20.21 10.82
C ARG A 209 -13.35 -18.69 10.99
N ARG A 210 -13.06 -17.96 9.90
CA ARG A 210 -13.02 -16.50 9.90
C ARG A 210 -14.39 -15.92 10.21
N ARG A 211 -15.47 -16.37 9.56
CA ARG A 211 -16.85 -15.92 9.85
C ARG A 211 -17.28 -16.22 11.29
N GLN A 212 -16.80 -17.31 11.88
CA GLN A 212 -17.04 -17.59 13.31
C GLN A 212 -16.30 -16.63 14.24
N ARG A 213 -15.07 -16.24 13.88
CA ARG A 213 -14.25 -15.30 14.66
C ARG A 213 -14.68 -13.84 14.47
N TYR A 214 -15.09 -13.47 13.26
CA TYR A 214 -15.56 -12.14 12.90
C TYR A 214 -16.97 -12.17 12.28
N PRO A 215 -18.01 -12.38 13.09
CA PRO A 215 -19.40 -12.34 12.65
C PRO A 215 -19.83 -11.06 11.93
N SER A 216 -19.18 -9.92 12.18
CA SER A 216 -19.42 -8.66 11.47
C SER A 216 -19.05 -8.70 9.98
N GLY A 217 -18.26 -9.70 9.57
CA GLY A 217 -17.72 -9.79 8.21
C GLY A 217 -16.43 -8.99 7.99
N THR A 218 -15.89 -8.34 9.02
CA THR A 218 -14.63 -7.56 8.95
C THR A 218 -13.72 -7.88 10.12
N ALA A 219 -12.45 -8.15 9.85
CA ALA A 219 -11.41 -8.25 10.86
C ALA A 219 -10.72 -6.89 11.02
N TYR A 220 -10.73 -6.32 12.23
CA TYR A 220 -10.05 -5.08 12.54
C TYR A 220 -8.70 -5.39 13.18
N GLU A 221 -7.63 -5.39 12.39
CA GLU A 221 -6.26 -5.64 12.85
C GLU A 221 -5.65 -4.38 13.46
N VAL A 222 -5.14 -4.49 14.69
CA VAL A 222 -4.41 -3.41 15.35
C VAL A 222 -2.92 -3.62 15.18
N ARG A 223 -2.23 -2.60 14.68
CA ARG A 223 -0.81 -2.63 14.36
C ARG A 223 -0.09 -1.43 14.93
N CYS A 224 1.20 -1.58 15.22
CA CYS A 224 2.03 -0.48 15.72
C CYS A 224 3.49 -0.67 15.32
N LEU A 225 4.16 0.39 14.86
CA LEU A 225 5.60 0.36 14.63
C LEU A 225 6.33 0.62 15.95
N ASP A 226 6.78 -0.41 16.65
CA ASP A 226 7.31 -0.28 18.02
C ASP A 226 8.56 -1.13 18.29
N GLY A 227 9.13 -1.75 17.26
CA GLY A 227 10.31 -2.60 17.37
C GLY A 227 10.03 -4.05 17.75
N GLY A 228 8.76 -4.46 17.91
CA GLY A 228 8.41 -5.86 18.10
C GLY A 228 8.73 -6.76 16.90
N ALA A 229 8.80 -6.19 15.69
CA ALA A 229 9.39 -6.82 14.51
C ALA A 229 10.52 -5.96 13.94
N TRP A 230 11.45 -6.59 13.21
CA TRP A 230 12.67 -5.92 12.73
C TRP A 230 12.41 -4.99 11.54
N ASP A 231 11.42 -5.31 10.69
CA ASP A 231 11.15 -4.66 9.39
C ASP A 231 9.71 -4.21 9.19
N ARG A 232 8.82 -4.50 10.14
CA ARG A 232 7.39 -4.24 9.99
C ARG A 232 6.73 -3.75 11.25
N SER A 233 5.53 -3.23 11.10
CA SER A 233 4.65 -3.00 12.23
C SER A 233 4.33 -4.31 12.95
N THR A 234 4.34 -4.25 14.27
CA THR A 234 3.97 -5.36 15.14
C THR A 234 2.45 -5.48 15.17
N TRP A 235 1.96 -6.72 15.03
CA TRP A 235 0.55 -7.02 15.21
C TRP A 235 0.23 -7.08 16.71
N TRP A 236 -0.64 -6.19 17.18
CA TRP A 236 -1.04 -6.11 18.58
C TRP A 236 -2.25 -6.98 18.89
N GLY A 237 -3.00 -7.37 17.86
CA GLY A 237 -4.21 -8.16 17.98
C GLY A 237 -5.24 -7.73 16.93
N ASP A 238 -6.43 -8.28 17.05
CA ASP A 238 -7.51 -8.08 16.11
C ASP A 238 -8.87 -8.23 16.81
N ALA A 239 -9.90 -7.62 16.25
CA ALA A 239 -11.26 -7.73 16.78
C ALA A 239 -12.30 -7.83 15.66
N ASP A 240 -13.50 -8.30 16.04
CA ASP A 240 -14.69 -8.34 15.16
C ASP A 240 -15.37 -6.98 15.02
N ASN A 241 -15.02 -5.98 15.82
CA ASN A 241 -15.60 -4.64 15.69
C ASN A 241 -14.59 -3.55 16.05
N LEU A 242 -14.89 -2.36 15.55
CA LEU A 242 -14.01 -1.20 15.70
C LEU A 242 -13.78 -0.81 17.16
N GLU A 243 -14.80 -0.84 18.01
CA GLU A 243 -14.68 -0.45 19.43
C GLU A 243 -13.70 -1.36 20.18
N ALA A 244 -13.81 -2.69 20.00
CA ALA A 244 -12.88 -3.63 20.59
C ALA A 244 -11.45 -3.44 20.05
N ALA A 245 -11.29 -3.11 18.76
CA ALA A 245 -9.98 -2.80 18.19
C ALA A 245 -9.40 -1.49 18.77
N LEU A 246 -10.22 -0.47 19.02
CA LEU A 246 -9.79 0.75 19.68
C LEU A 246 -9.33 0.48 21.12
N GLU A 247 -9.98 -0.42 21.85
CA GLU A 247 -9.53 -0.83 23.18
C GLU A 247 -8.19 -1.58 23.13
N ILE A 248 -7.96 -2.43 22.12
CA ILE A 248 -6.63 -3.04 21.89
C ILE A 248 -5.58 -1.95 21.59
N ALA A 249 -5.91 -0.96 20.76
CA ALA A 249 -5.02 0.15 20.45
C ALA A 249 -4.68 1.01 21.68
N LYS A 250 -5.64 1.23 22.59
CA LYS A 250 -5.43 1.96 23.84
C LYS A 250 -4.58 1.18 24.84
N THR A 251 -4.85 -0.10 25.01
CA THR A 251 -4.23 -0.92 26.06
C THR A 251 -2.88 -1.52 25.64
N GLY A 252 -2.68 -1.73 24.34
CA GLY A 252 -1.51 -2.40 23.80
C GLY A 252 -1.43 -3.89 24.16
N PRO A 253 -0.48 -4.63 23.57
CA PRO A 253 -0.34 -6.05 23.82
C PRO A 253 0.21 -6.32 25.22
N CYS A 254 -0.13 -7.47 25.78
CA CYS A 254 0.18 -7.83 27.18
C CYS A 254 1.68 -7.74 27.52
N TRP A 255 2.58 -8.05 26.59
CA TRP A 255 4.03 -7.97 26.79
C TRP A 255 4.54 -6.53 26.95
N ARG A 256 3.82 -5.53 26.42
CA ARG A 256 4.16 -4.10 26.60
C ARG A 256 3.72 -3.59 27.97
N GLN A 257 2.62 -4.13 28.51
CA GLN A 257 2.11 -3.78 29.83
C GLN A 257 3.03 -4.27 30.97
N GLN A 258 3.78 -5.36 30.75
CA GLN A 258 4.69 -5.93 31.75
C GLN A 258 6.05 -5.19 31.84
N GLY A 259 6.43 -4.41 30.82
CA GLY A 259 7.67 -3.64 30.80
C GLY A 259 7.65 -2.35 31.63
N GLY A 260 6.48 -1.90 32.10
CA GLY A 260 6.30 -0.69 32.91
C GLY A 260 6.62 -0.85 34.40
N LEU A 261 7.08 -2.02 34.85
CA LEU A 261 7.44 -2.30 36.25
C LEU A 261 8.96 -2.22 36.52
N LEU A 262 9.74 -1.71 35.56
CA LEU A 262 11.20 -1.50 35.70
C LEU A 262 11.63 -0.08 35.30
N SER A 263 10.89 0.93 35.76
CA SER A 263 11.35 2.34 35.79
C SER A 263 11.33 2.87 37.21
#